data_AF-A0A9E0VCW9-F1
#
_entry.id   AF-A0A9E0VCW9-F1
#
_cell.length_a   1.000
_cell.length_b   1.000
_cell.length_c   1.000
_cell.angle_alpha   90.00
_cell.angle_beta   90.00
_cell.angle_gamma   90.00
#
_symmetry.space_group_name_H-M   'P 1'
#
loop_
_entity.id
_entity.type
_entity.pdbx_description
1 polymer ?
#
loop_
_entity_poly.entity_id
_entity_poly.type
_entity_poly.pdbx_seq_one_letter_code
_entity_poly.pdbx_strand_id
1 'polypeptide(L)'
;MHVLQLGPYPPPEGGISRNMLAIRDELLKNGHRCSIIATAKSSQPVTEPDVYHPRTPAALVQLLKTLDYNVLHVHVGGRINLRILAFLKVCAFFGRGKSVLTLHSGGYAVERIGTANRFSFDGFVFRLFRRIVVVNPLMFELLEKFGAKKERVRLIYPFVLRNPDKSVGVPPEFEEFAAKHRPFLLGVGLLEDDYDLFLQVDALEKVLEKLPGAGLMIVGSGSQEAEMKRAIAAKPYASRIFLAGNVPNPVTLHLIKKADILLRTTKFDGDAIAVREALFLGTPVIATDNGMRPEGVELMPVGDAAALVEKIVRIAETLPASKIERPEDRSNVEAVLKLYEEF
;
A
#
# COMPACT_ATOMS: atom_id res chain seq x y z
N MET A 1 -17.95 18.55 -7.55
CA MET A 1 -17.45 18.89 -6.20
C MET A 1 -15.94 19.08 -6.23
N HIS A 2 -15.34 19.65 -5.19
CA HIS A 2 -13.90 19.71 -5.00
C HIS A 2 -13.48 18.97 -3.72
N VAL A 3 -12.66 17.94 -3.88
CA VAL A 3 -12.10 17.14 -2.78
C VAL A 3 -10.65 17.55 -2.53
N LEU A 4 -10.34 17.91 -1.29
CA LEU A 4 -8.98 18.10 -0.81
C LEU A 4 -8.52 16.80 -0.14
N GLN A 5 -7.63 16.06 -0.79
CA GLN A 5 -7.01 14.88 -0.20
C GLN A 5 -5.74 15.26 0.56
N LEU A 6 -5.47 14.59 1.67
CA LEU A 6 -4.28 14.81 2.47
C LEU A 6 -3.65 13.46 2.85
N GLY A 7 -2.35 13.29 2.57
CA GLY A 7 -1.66 12.00 2.78
C GLY A 7 -0.29 11.95 2.11
N PRO A 8 0.37 10.77 2.05
CA PRO A 8 1.64 10.61 1.31
C PRO A 8 1.43 10.78 -0.20
N TYR A 9 2.40 11.38 -0.88
CA TYR A 9 2.39 11.56 -2.34
C TYR A 9 3.69 10.99 -2.93
N PRO A 10 3.67 10.35 -4.11
CA PRO A 10 4.90 9.84 -4.72
C PRO A 10 5.84 11.00 -5.12
N PRO A 11 7.17 10.75 -5.14
CA PRO A 11 7.86 9.55 -4.66
C PRO A 11 8.04 9.53 -3.12
N PRO A 12 8.18 8.36 -2.47
CA PRO A 12 8.17 7.01 -3.06
C PRO A 12 6.76 6.49 -3.33
N GLU A 13 6.68 5.47 -4.18
CA GLU A 13 5.46 4.75 -4.46
C GLU A 13 5.00 3.91 -3.26
N GLY A 14 3.71 3.97 -2.94
CA GLY A 14 3.16 3.25 -1.80
C GLY A 14 1.65 3.09 -1.89
N GLY A 15 1.10 2.16 -1.11
CA GLY A 15 -0.32 1.81 -1.21
C GLY A 15 -1.28 2.97 -0.97
N ILE A 16 -0.98 3.81 0.02
CA ILE A 16 -1.82 4.97 0.35
C ILE A 16 -1.80 6.00 -0.79
N SER A 17 -0.62 6.32 -1.32
CA SER A 17 -0.48 7.30 -2.39
C SER A 17 -1.10 6.80 -3.69
N ARG A 18 -1.05 5.49 -3.95
CA ARG A 18 -1.80 4.85 -5.05
C ARG A 18 -3.31 4.98 -4.91
N ASN A 19 -3.87 4.71 -3.73
CA ASN A 19 -5.29 4.91 -3.50
C ASN A 19 -5.69 6.38 -3.72
N MET A 20 -4.93 7.32 -3.16
CA MET A 20 -5.21 8.76 -3.33
C MET A 20 -5.22 9.18 -4.80
N LEU A 21 -4.26 8.69 -5.59
CA LEU A 21 -4.20 8.98 -7.02
C LEU A 21 -5.32 8.31 -7.81
N ALA A 22 -5.71 7.09 -7.46
CA ALA A 22 -6.86 6.42 -8.06
C ALA A 22 -8.18 7.19 -7.79
N ILE A 23 -8.37 7.69 -6.57
CA ILE A 23 -9.50 8.56 -6.22
C ILE A 23 -9.43 9.87 -7.01
N ARG A 24 -8.25 10.49 -7.15
CA ARG A 24 -8.07 11.73 -7.92
C ARG A 24 -8.43 11.52 -9.39
N ASP A 25 -7.93 10.46 -10.01
CA ASP A 25 -8.20 10.12 -11.40
C ASP A 25 -9.70 9.93 -11.63
N GLU A 26 -10.39 9.25 -10.70
CA GLU A 26 -11.82 9.03 -10.79
C GLU A 26 -12.63 10.32 -10.61
N LEU A 27 -12.26 11.17 -9.66
CA LEU A 27 -12.89 12.48 -9.50
C LEU A 27 -12.75 13.33 -10.77
N LEU A 28 -11.56 13.39 -11.36
CA LEU A 28 -11.31 14.17 -12.57
C LEU A 28 -12.12 13.63 -13.76
N LYS A 29 -12.21 12.30 -13.93
CA LYS A 29 -13.04 11.66 -14.95
C LYS A 29 -14.52 12.02 -14.82
N ASN A 30 -15.02 12.18 -13.59
CA ASN A 30 -16.41 12.57 -13.30
C ASN A 30 -16.62 14.10 -13.28
N GLY A 31 -15.68 14.89 -13.83
CA GLY A 31 -15.81 16.36 -13.90
C GLY A 31 -15.71 17.06 -12.54
N HIS A 32 -15.12 16.41 -11.55
CA HIS A 32 -14.85 16.98 -10.23
C HIS A 32 -13.41 17.48 -10.14
N ARG A 33 -13.13 18.33 -9.14
CA ARG A 33 -11.78 18.84 -8.85
C ARG A 33 -11.18 18.06 -7.68
N CYS A 34 -9.86 17.85 -7.72
CA CYS A 34 -9.14 17.22 -6.65
C CYS A 34 -7.81 17.93 -6.42
N SER A 35 -7.57 18.38 -5.20
CA SER A 35 -6.28 18.91 -4.76
C SER A 35 -5.67 17.99 -3.71
N ILE A 36 -4.35 17.99 -3.59
CA ILE A 36 -3.60 17.14 -2.67
C ILE A 36 -2.70 17.99 -1.77
N ILE A 37 -2.75 17.74 -0.47
CA ILE A 37 -1.70 18.17 0.47
C ILE A 37 -0.82 16.96 0.78
N ALA A 38 0.39 16.99 0.24
CA ALA A 38 1.39 15.95 0.41
C ALA A 38 2.07 16.06 1.79
N THR A 39 2.07 14.95 2.54
CA THR A 39 2.74 14.85 3.84
C THR A 39 4.23 14.54 3.68
N ALA A 40 5.00 14.75 4.75
CA ALA A 40 6.47 14.65 4.80
C ALA A 40 7.06 13.26 4.46
N LYS A 41 6.23 12.23 4.22
CA LYS A 41 6.68 10.94 3.70
C LYS A 41 7.05 10.99 2.21
N SER A 42 6.73 12.08 1.53
CA SER A 42 7.11 12.31 0.13
C SER A 42 8.57 12.76 0.10
N SER A 43 9.45 11.98 -0.52
CA SER A 43 10.90 12.20 -0.51
C SER A 43 11.34 13.38 -1.38
N GLN A 44 10.51 13.79 -2.34
CA GLN A 44 10.77 14.94 -3.19
C GLN A 44 9.49 15.77 -3.41
N PRO A 45 9.52 17.09 -3.17
CA PRO A 45 8.43 17.97 -3.57
C PRO A 45 8.30 17.96 -5.08
N VAL A 46 7.13 17.60 -5.59
CA VAL A 46 6.83 17.67 -7.02
C VAL A 46 6.12 19.00 -7.28
N THR A 47 6.54 19.73 -8.31
CA THR A 47 5.83 20.94 -8.73
C THR A 47 4.72 20.52 -9.70
N GLU A 48 3.57 20.17 -9.16
CA GLU A 48 2.40 19.77 -9.93
C GLU A 48 1.20 20.68 -9.56
N PRO A 49 0.38 21.10 -10.54
CA PRO A 49 -0.85 21.83 -10.25
C PRO A 49 -1.71 21.09 -9.22
N ASP A 50 -2.28 21.85 -8.29
CA ASP A 50 -3.14 21.35 -7.21
C ASP A 50 -2.48 20.37 -6.22
N VAL A 51 -1.14 20.25 -6.23
CA VAL A 51 -0.37 19.50 -5.22
C VAL A 51 0.45 20.46 -4.36
N TYR A 52 0.22 20.41 -3.05
CA TYR A 52 0.80 21.33 -2.07
C TYR A 52 1.69 20.60 -1.07
N HIS A 53 2.87 21.17 -0.77
CA HIS A 53 3.85 20.60 0.15
C HIS A 53 4.14 21.54 1.34
N PRO A 54 3.23 21.63 2.35
CA PRO A 54 3.45 22.49 3.50
C PRO A 54 4.64 22.01 4.33
N ARG A 55 5.58 22.92 4.60
CA ARG A 55 6.78 22.64 5.42
C ARG A 55 6.57 22.86 6.92
N THR A 56 5.49 23.52 7.31
CA THR A 56 5.19 23.83 8.71
C THR A 56 3.72 23.55 9.05
N PRO A 57 3.40 23.30 10.33
CA PRO A 57 2.01 23.18 10.77
C PRO A 57 1.17 24.42 10.45
N ALA A 58 1.77 25.62 10.53
CA ALA A 58 1.08 26.87 10.19
C ALA A 58 0.70 26.94 8.69
N ALA A 59 1.61 26.53 7.80
CA ALA A 59 1.36 26.46 6.37
C ALA A 59 0.25 25.43 6.05
N LEU A 60 0.24 24.28 6.73
CA LEU A 60 -0.84 23.31 6.62
C LEU A 60 -2.19 23.92 7.02
N VAL A 61 -2.26 24.56 8.19
CA VAL A 61 -3.50 25.19 8.68
C VAL A 61 -3.95 26.32 7.74
N GLN A 62 -3.02 27.08 7.16
CA GLN A 62 -3.34 28.07 6.15
C GLN A 62 -4.02 27.43 4.94
N LEU A 63 -3.42 26.38 4.35
CA LEU A 63 -3.99 25.67 3.20
C LEU A 63 -5.38 25.09 3.51
N LEU A 64 -5.56 24.46 4.69
CA LEU A 64 -6.86 23.94 5.13
C LEU A 64 -7.94 25.04 5.23
N LYS A 65 -7.56 26.29 5.52
CA LYS A 65 -8.49 27.41 5.66
C LYS A 65 -8.73 28.17 4.37
N THR A 66 -7.74 28.25 3.48
CA THR A 66 -7.76 29.14 2.30
C THR A 66 -8.11 28.45 1.01
N LEU A 67 -7.83 27.15 0.87
CA LEU A 67 -8.26 26.40 -0.31
C LEU A 67 -9.79 26.31 -0.30
N ASP A 68 -10.41 26.60 -1.44
CA ASP A 68 -11.82 26.35 -1.64
C ASP A 68 -11.99 24.85 -1.91
N TYR A 69 -12.74 24.14 -1.08
CA TYR A 69 -13.05 22.72 -1.27
C TYR A 69 -14.32 22.35 -0.49
N ASN A 70 -15.01 21.30 -0.94
CA ASN A 70 -16.25 20.82 -0.31
C ASN A 70 -16.02 19.66 0.66
N VAL A 71 -15.00 18.84 0.39
CA VAL A 71 -14.68 17.64 1.16
C VAL A 71 -13.20 17.65 1.54
N LEU A 72 -12.89 17.45 2.83
CA LEU A 72 -11.54 17.12 3.30
C LEU A 72 -11.44 15.61 3.48
N HIS A 73 -10.55 14.96 2.74
CA HIS A 73 -10.27 13.53 2.88
C HIS A 73 -8.86 13.28 3.39
N VAL A 74 -8.73 12.85 4.64
CA VAL A 74 -7.44 12.60 5.30
C VAL A 74 -7.12 11.11 5.24
N HIS A 75 -5.93 10.76 4.75
CA HIS A 75 -5.43 9.38 4.71
C HIS A 75 -4.26 9.21 5.68
N VAL A 76 -4.37 8.23 6.58
CA VAL A 76 -3.29 7.87 7.50
C VAL A 76 -3.06 6.36 7.49
N GLY A 77 -1.82 5.94 7.69
CA GLY A 77 -1.47 4.52 7.81
C GLY A 77 -0.13 4.33 8.52
N GLY A 78 0.28 3.07 8.68
CA GLY A 78 1.37 2.70 9.58
C GLY A 78 0.97 2.89 11.05
N ARG A 79 1.95 3.02 11.95
CA ARG A 79 1.69 3.17 13.39
C ARG A 79 1.02 4.50 13.73
N ILE A 80 -0.21 4.46 14.27
CA ILE A 80 -0.94 5.66 14.70
C ILE A 80 -0.52 5.99 16.14
N ASN A 81 0.35 6.99 16.28
CA ASN A 81 0.82 7.49 17.56
C ASN A 81 0.17 8.85 17.91
N LEU A 82 0.52 9.40 19.09
CA LEU A 82 -0.02 10.68 19.56
C LEU A 82 0.20 11.84 18.58
N ARG A 83 1.30 11.85 17.82
CA ARG A 83 1.57 12.90 16.81
C ARG A 83 0.57 12.81 15.66
N ILE A 84 0.27 11.61 15.18
CA ILE A 84 -0.76 11.39 14.15
C ILE A 84 -2.15 11.74 14.68
N LEU A 85 -2.49 11.37 15.92
CA LEU A 85 -3.77 11.76 16.53
C LEU A 85 -3.91 13.28 16.68
N ALA A 86 -2.85 13.98 17.12
CA ALA A 86 -2.83 15.43 17.18
C ALA A 86 -3.00 16.08 15.80
N PHE A 87 -2.32 15.52 14.78
CA PHE A 87 -2.46 15.94 13.39
C PHE A 87 -3.89 15.75 12.85
N LEU A 88 -4.51 14.60 13.11
CA LEU A 88 -5.90 14.33 12.75
C LEU A 88 -6.85 15.31 13.42
N LYS A 89 -6.62 15.63 14.71
CA LYS A 89 -7.39 16.65 15.44
C LYS A 89 -7.28 18.02 14.78
N VAL A 90 -6.09 18.43 14.36
CA VAL A 90 -5.85 19.69 13.63
C VAL A 90 -6.62 19.69 12.30
N CYS A 91 -6.53 18.61 11.53
CA CYS A 91 -7.24 18.50 10.25
C CYS A 91 -8.77 18.58 10.44
N ALA A 92 -9.30 17.87 11.44
CA ALA A 92 -10.74 17.88 11.71
C ALA A 92 -11.26 19.23 12.22
N PHE A 93 -10.45 19.98 12.98
CA PHE A 93 -10.86 21.27 13.56
C PHE A 93 -10.69 22.46 12.62
N PHE A 94 -9.61 22.48 11.82
CA PHE A 94 -9.32 23.59 10.91
C PHE A 94 -9.73 23.33 9.47
N GLY A 95 -10.06 22.08 9.12
CA GLY A 95 -10.61 21.73 7.84
C GLY A 95 -12.02 22.30 7.66
N ARG A 96 -12.32 22.75 6.44
CA ARG A 96 -13.66 23.17 6.02
C ARG A 96 -14.45 22.01 5.41
N GLY A 97 -15.75 22.21 5.25
CA GLY A 97 -16.62 21.27 4.54
C GLY A 97 -16.82 19.94 5.26
N LYS A 98 -17.11 18.89 4.48
CA LYS A 98 -17.43 17.55 4.95
C LYS A 98 -16.13 16.75 5.16
N SER A 99 -15.91 16.17 6.35
CA SER A 99 -14.66 15.48 6.69
C SER A 99 -14.74 13.96 6.56
N VAL A 100 -13.78 13.37 5.83
CA VAL A 100 -13.57 11.93 5.69
C VAL A 100 -12.18 11.56 6.23
N LEU A 101 -12.08 10.45 6.95
CA LEU A 101 -10.82 9.85 7.36
C LEU A 101 -10.71 8.44 6.78
N THR A 102 -9.65 8.12 6.04
CA THR A 102 -9.30 6.74 5.69
C THR A 102 -8.15 6.25 6.57
N LEU A 103 -8.38 5.13 7.26
CA LEU A 103 -7.40 4.43 8.09
C LEU A 103 -6.84 3.23 7.32
N HIS A 104 -5.59 3.34 6.87
CA HIS A 104 -4.84 2.29 6.15
C HIS A 104 -3.97 1.42 7.05
N SER A 105 -3.99 1.65 8.37
CA SER A 105 -3.20 0.89 9.34
C SER A 105 -3.94 -0.39 9.73
N GLY A 106 -3.31 -1.55 9.54
CA GLY A 106 -3.84 -2.77 10.16
C GLY A 106 -3.34 -2.96 11.61
N GLY A 107 -2.13 -2.51 11.94
CA GLY A 107 -1.40 -2.98 13.13
C GLY A 107 -1.89 -2.28 14.36
N TYR A 108 -2.32 -1.04 14.16
CA TYR A 108 -3.05 -0.28 15.14
C TYR A 108 -4.31 -0.99 15.65
N ALA A 109 -5.03 -1.71 14.79
CA ALA A 109 -6.21 -2.45 15.20
C ALA A 109 -5.86 -3.56 16.18
N VAL A 110 -4.88 -4.39 15.82
CA VAL A 110 -4.38 -5.49 16.63
C VAL A 110 -3.86 -4.97 17.99
N GLU A 111 -3.08 -3.89 17.98
CA GLU A 111 -2.53 -3.29 19.21
C GLU A 111 -3.60 -2.71 20.15
N ARG A 112 -4.68 -2.13 19.59
CA ARG A 112 -5.63 -1.32 20.37
C ARG A 112 -6.95 -2.01 20.67
N ILE A 113 -7.30 -3.11 20.00
CA ILE A 113 -8.63 -3.72 20.12
C ILE A 113 -9.00 -4.14 21.55
N GLY A 114 -8.00 -4.53 22.36
CA GLY A 114 -8.17 -4.90 23.77
C GLY A 114 -8.23 -3.71 24.75
N THR A 115 -7.75 -2.54 24.34
CA THR A 115 -7.68 -1.32 25.18
C THR A 115 -8.56 -0.18 24.64
N ALA A 116 -9.32 -0.44 23.58
CA ALA A 116 -10.16 0.55 22.92
C ALA A 116 -11.32 0.99 23.81
N ASN A 117 -11.48 2.30 23.95
CA ASN A 117 -12.50 2.92 24.80
C ASN A 117 -13.01 4.22 24.17
N ARG A 118 -14.33 4.44 24.14
CA ARG A 118 -14.95 5.67 23.61
C ARG A 118 -14.42 6.98 24.22
N PHE A 119 -13.97 6.95 25.47
CA PHE A 119 -13.47 8.10 26.21
C PHE A 119 -11.96 8.29 26.04
N SER A 120 -11.28 7.38 25.33
CA SER A 120 -9.88 7.56 24.97
C SER A 120 -9.68 8.75 24.04
N PHE A 121 -8.47 9.29 24.01
CA PHE A 121 -8.10 10.37 23.10
C PHE A 121 -8.25 9.94 21.63
N ASP A 122 -7.87 8.70 21.31
CA ASP A 122 -8.05 8.06 20.00
C ASP A 122 -9.53 8.09 19.59
N GLY A 123 -10.41 7.61 20.47
CA GLY A 123 -11.84 7.57 20.20
C GLY A 123 -12.46 8.96 20.10
N PHE A 124 -12.01 9.94 20.89
CA PHE A 124 -12.39 11.33 20.70
C PHE A 124 -11.99 11.84 19.31
N VAL A 125 -10.73 11.67 18.90
CA VAL A 125 -10.20 12.18 17.62
C VAL A 125 -10.91 11.55 16.42
N PHE A 126 -11.09 10.23 16.39
CA PHE A 126 -11.76 9.57 15.26
C PHE A 126 -13.21 10.02 15.10
N ARG A 127 -13.93 10.27 16.21
CA ARG A 127 -15.32 10.75 16.18
C ARG A 127 -15.50 12.19 15.68
N LEU A 128 -14.41 12.96 15.54
CA LEU A 128 -14.46 14.30 14.94
C LEU A 128 -14.72 14.25 13.41
N PHE A 129 -14.45 13.12 12.76
CA PHE A 129 -14.69 12.95 11.34
C PHE A 129 -16.14 12.57 11.05
N ARG A 130 -16.73 13.18 10.00
CA ARG A 130 -18.14 12.95 9.62
C ARG A 130 -18.33 11.56 9.01
N ARG A 131 -17.37 11.09 8.22
CA ARG A 131 -17.29 9.71 7.70
C ARG A 131 -15.90 9.14 7.94
N ILE A 132 -15.82 7.82 8.13
CA ILE A 132 -14.57 7.09 8.32
C ILE A 132 -14.56 5.89 7.39
N VAL A 133 -13.51 5.75 6.59
CA VAL A 133 -13.23 4.58 5.78
C VAL A 133 -12.16 3.75 6.50
N VAL A 134 -12.40 2.45 6.59
CA VAL A 134 -11.45 1.47 7.08
C VAL A 134 -11.15 0.47 5.96
N VAL A 135 -9.94 -0.07 5.97
CA VAL A 135 -9.46 -0.98 4.90
C VAL A 135 -9.46 -2.46 5.31
N ASN A 136 -9.86 -2.76 6.55
CA ASN A 136 -10.01 -4.14 7.02
C ASN A 136 -11.14 -4.23 8.07
N PRO A 137 -11.72 -5.44 8.25
CA PRO A 137 -12.81 -5.64 9.20
C PRO A 137 -12.44 -5.35 10.66
N LEU A 138 -11.22 -5.68 11.09
CA LEU A 138 -10.79 -5.48 12.49
C LEU A 138 -10.79 -4.00 12.89
N MET A 139 -10.41 -3.11 11.95
CA MET A 139 -10.51 -1.66 12.14
C MET A 139 -11.96 -1.17 12.25
N PHE A 140 -12.91 -1.85 11.60
CA PHE A 140 -14.34 -1.55 11.75
C PHE A 140 -14.80 -1.79 13.19
N GLU A 141 -14.51 -2.97 13.73
CA GLU A 141 -14.83 -3.34 15.12
C GLU A 141 -14.14 -2.41 16.13
N LEU A 142 -12.89 -2.05 15.86
CA LEU A 142 -12.14 -1.11 16.70
C LEU A 142 -12.83 0.25 16.80
N LEU A 143 -13.31 0.78 15.67
CA LEU A 143 -13.99 2.08 15.65
C LEU A 143 -15.32 2.07 16.40
N GLU A 144 -16.04 0.95 16.39
CA GLU A 144 -17.24 0.78 17.22
C GLU A 144 -16.90 0.87 18.72
N LYS A 145 -15.82 0.21 19.17
CA LYS A 145 -15.33 0.34 20.57
C LYS A 145 -14.88 1.76 20.92
N PHE A 146 -14.36 2.50 19.94
CA PHE A 146 -14.04 3.93 20.07
C PHE A 146 -15.27 4.84 20.02
N GLY A 147 -16.48 4.29 19.87
CA GLY A 147 -17.74 5.01 19.90
C GLY A 147 -18.09 5.72 18.60
N ALA A 148 -17.45 5.36 17.48
CA ALA A 148 -17.91 5.78 16.17
C ALA A 148 -19.26 5.12 15.85
N LYS A 149 -20.19 5.87 15.26
CA LYS A 149 -21.48 5.32 14.86
C LYS A 149 -21.33 4.47 13.59
N LYS A 150 -21.97 3.30 13.55
CA LYS A 150 -21.86 2.34 12.44
C LYS A 150 -22.15 2.96 11.09
N GLU A 151 -23.17 3.82 10.99
CA GLU A 151 -23.54 4.51 9.76
C GLU A 151 -22.46 5.47 9.24
N ARG A 152 -21.52 5.92 10.09
CA ARG A 152 -20.41 6.78 9.70
C ARG A 152 -19.19 6.00 9.19
N VAL A 153 -19.12 4.70 9.48
CA VAL A 153 -17.97 3.86 9.12
C VAL A 153 -18.31 3.06 7.85
N ARG A 154 -17.36 2.97 6.93
CA ARG A 154 -17.45 2.13 5.73
C ARG A 154 -16.18 1.29 5.60
N LEU A 155 -16.34 0.00 5.33
CA LEU A 155 -15.24 -0.86 4.89
C LEU A 155 -15.11 -0.68 3.38
N ILE A 156 -14.04 -0.01 2.93
CA ILE A 156 -13.71 0.16 1.51
C ILE A 156 -12.23 -0.12 1.35
N TYR A 157 -11.90 -1.09 0.51
CA TYR A 157 -10.51 -1.49 0.33
C TYR A 157 -9.76 -0.48 -0.56
N PRO A 158 -8.46 -0.26 -0.33
CA PRO A 158 -7.75 0.88 -0.91
C PRO A 158 -7.12 0.55 -2.27
N PHE A 159 -7.80 -0.20 -3.14
CA PHE A 159 -7.22 -0.69 -4.40
C PHE A 159 -8.11 -0.44 -5.62
N VAL A 160 -7.45 -0.38 -6.77
CA VAL A 160 -8.03 -0.56 -8.11
C VAL A 160 -7.29 -1.70 -8.77
N LEU A 161 -8.02 -2.67 -9.32
CA LEU A 161 -7.41 -3.82 -10.00
C LEU A 161 -7.56 -3.64 -11.50
N ARG A 162 -6.44 -3.65 -12.23
CA ARG A 162 -6.40 -3.44 -13.67
C ARG A 162 -5.29 -4.24 -14.30
N ASN A 163 -5.43 -4.52 -15.60
CA ASN A 163 -4.34 -5.05 -16.38
C ASN A 163 -3.26 -3.98 -16.60
N PRO A 164 -1.99 -4.36 -16.78
CA PRO A 164 -0.93 -3.43 -17.13
C PRO A 164 -1.23 -2.78 -18.49
N ASP A 165 -1.04 -1.47 -18.58
CA ASP A 165 -1.19 -0.72 -19.83
C ASP A 165 -0.08 -1.11 -20.81
N LYS A 166 -0.47 -1.61 -21.99
CA LYS A 166 0.44 -2.10 -23.03
C LYS A 166 1.31 -0.98 -23.64
N SER A 167 0.93 0.28 -23.50
CA SER A 167 1.74 1.42 -23.96
C SER A 167 2.85 1.82 -22.98
N VAL A 168 2.80 1.33 -21.74
CA VAL A 168 3.85 1.59 -20.74
C VAL A 168 5.04 0.69 -21.03
N GLY A 169 6.18 1.30 -21.36
CA GLY A 169 7.44 0.60 -21.53
C GLY A 169 8.01 0.13 -20.18
N VAL A 170 8.47 -1.12 -20.14
CA VAL A 170 9.26 -1.67 -19.02
C VAL A 170 10.74 -1.46 -19.31
N PRO A 171 11.56 -0.96 -18.36
CA PRO A 171 13.00 -0.83 -18.55
C PRO A 171 13.66 -2.13 -19.03
N PRO A 172 14.56 -2.09 -20.05
CA PRO A 172 15.18 -3.30 -20.62
C PRO A 172 15.86 -4.19 -19.59
N GLU A 173 16.53 -3.62 -18.60
CA GLU A 173 17.21 -4.36 -17.54
C GLU A 173 16.24 -5.19 -16.69
N PHE A 174 14.99 -4.74 -16.51
CA PHE A 174 13.98 -5.51 -15.79
C PHE A 174 13.43 -6.64 -16.66
N GLU A 175 13.22 -6.38 -17.95
CA GLU A 175 12.80 -7.40 -18.92
C GLU A 175 13.83 -8.51 -19.07
N GLU A 176 15.11 -8.14 -19.19
CA GLU A 176 16.23 -9.09 -19.30
C GLU A 176 16.35 -9.95 -18.04
N PHE A 177 16.27 -9.33 -16.85
CA PHE A 177 16.29 -10.08 -15.59
C PHE A 177 15.10 -11.04 -15.49
N ALA A 178 13.89 -10.54 -15.76
CA ALA A 178 12.68 -11.35 -15.72
C ALA A 178 12.71 -12.48 -16.77
N ALA A 179 13.34 -12.32 -17.92
CA ALA A 179 13.47 -13.37 -18.94
C ALA A 179 14.52 -14.43 -18.57
N LYS A 180 15.61 -14.01 -17.91
CA LYS A 180 16.77 -14.87 -17.58
C LYS A 180 16.50 -15.85 -16.43
N HIS A 181 15.56 -15.54 -15.54
CA HIS A 181 15.37 -16.26 -14.29
C HIS A 181 14.06 -17.03 -14.23
N ARG A 182 14.13 -18.31 -13.86
CA ARG A 182 12.95 -19.19 -13.67
C ARG A 182 13.16 -20.06 -12.41
N PRO A 183 12.30 -19.94 -11.37
CA PRO A 183 11.23 -18.95 -11.27
C PRO A 183 11.77 -17.51 -11.10
N PHE A 184 11.07 -16.56 -11.70
CA PHE A 184 11.21 -15.14 -11.44
C PHE A 184 10.39 -14.76 -10.20
N LEU A 185 11.08 -14.53 -9.08
CA LEU A 185 10.49 -14.13 -7.81
C LEU A 185 10.46 -12.60 -7.72
N LEU A 186 9.33 -12.05 -7.26
CA LEU A 186 9.16 -10.60 -7.12
C LEU A 186 8.74 -10.22 -5.70
N GLY A 187 9.56 -9.45 -5.01
CA GLY A 187 9.19 -8.74 -3.79
C GLY A 187 8.73 -7.32 -4.12
N VAL A 188 7.55 -6.91 -3.64
CA VAL A 188 7.05 -5.53 -3.78
C VAL A 188 6.76 -4.96 -2.40
N GLY A 189 7.46 -3.90 -2.01
CA GLY A 189 7.31 -3.30 -0.69
C GLY A 189 8.32 -2.23 -0.37
N LEU A 190 8.05 -1.41 0.66
CA LEU A 190 9.03 -0.40 1.09
C LEU A 190 10.23 -1.09 1.77
N LEU A 191 11.42 -0.53 1.59
CA LEU A 191 12.63 -0.99 2.31
C LEU A 191 12.63 -0.44 3.74
N GLU A 192 11.67 -0.92 4.53
CA GLU A 192 11.48 -0.61 5.93
C GLU A 192 11.35 -1.92 6.73
N ASP A 193 11.70 -1.91 8.02
CA ASP A 193 11.75 -3.11 8.86
C ASP A 193 10.44 -3.93 8.87
N ASP A 194 9.29 -3.24 8.80
CA ASP A 194 7.98 -3.89 8.76
C ASP A 194 7.81 -4.82 7.54
N TYR A 195 8.52 -4.61 6.43
CA TYR A 195 8.37 -5.40 5.19
C TYR A 195 9.23 -6.66 5.17
N ASP A 196 10.24 -6.74 6.04
CA ASP A 196 11.14 -7.90 6.18
C ASP A 196 11.65 -8.44 4.83
N LEU A 197 12.15 -7.55 3.98
CA LEU A 197 12.64 -7.91 2.63
C LEU A 197 13.98 -8.67 2.67
N PHE A 198 14.73 -8.56 3.77
CA PHE A 198 15.97 -9.33 3.99
C PHE A 198 15.69 -10.83 4.05
N LEU A 199 14.55 -11.24 4.64
CA LEU A 199 14.11 -12.64 4.65
C LEU A 199 14.05 -13.24 3.24
N GLN A 200 13.65 -12.45 2.23
CA GLN A 200 13.59 -12.91 0.83
C GLN A 200 14.98 -13.14 0.23
N VAL A 201 15.91 -12.23 0.55
CA VAL A 201 17.32 -12.34 0.13
C VAL A 201 17.98 -13.56 0.76
N ASP A 202 17.77 -13.77 2.05
CA ASP A 202 18.36 -14.90 2.79
C ASP A 202 17.75 -16.24 2.36
N ALA A 203 16.43 -16.29 2.15
CA ALA A 203 15.75 -17.50 1.68
C ALA A 203 16.24 -17.94 0.28
N LEU A 204 16.68 -17.00 -0.56
CA LEU A 204 17.10 -17.29 -1.93
C LEU A 204 18.26 -18.30 -1.98
N GLU A 205 19.14 -18.34 -1.00
CA GLU A 205 20.23 -19.33 -0.92
C GLU A 205 19.71 -20.77 -1.02
N LYS A 206 18.75 -21.11 -0.16
CA LYS A 206 18.14 -22.45 -0.11
C LYS A 206 17.23 -22.70 -1.30
N VAL A 207 16.59 -21.65 -1.84
CA VAL A 207 15.83 -21.76 -3.10
C VAL A 207 16.77 -22.17 -4.23
N LEU A 208 17.96 -21.55 -4.35
CA LEU A 208 18.91 -21.82 -5.43
C LEU A 208 19.49 -23.25 -5.38
N GLU A 209 19.55 -23.89 -4.21
CA GLU A 209 19.94 -25.31 -4.08
C GLU A 209 18.95 -26.25 -4.79
N LYS A 210 17.66 -25.88 -4.82
CA LYS A 210 16.59 -26.68 -5.44
C LYS A 210 16.23 -26.19 -6.84
N LEU A 211 16.32 -24.87 -7.05
CA LEU A 211 15.94 -24.15 -8.25
C LEU A 211 17.09 -23.22 -8.71
N PRO A 212 18.17 -23.76 -9.29
CA PRO A 212 19.36 -22.97 -9.68
C PRO A 212 19.09 -21.86 -10.71
N GLY A 213 17.95 -21.93 -11.40
CA GLY A 213 17.49 -20.91 -12.35
C GLY A 213 16.82 -19.70 -11.70
N ALA A 214 16.48 -19.76 -10.40
CA ALA A 214 15.72 -18.71 -9.73
C ALA A 214 16.43 -17.34 -9.75
N GLY A 215 15.64 -16.29 -9.66
CA GLY A 215 16.11 -14.92 -9.49
C GLY A 215 15.08 -14.09 -8.76
N LEU A 216 15.55 -13.17 -7.91
CA LEU A 216 14.71 -12.32 -7.07
C LEU A 216 14.85 -10.86 -7.48
N MET A 217 13.75 -10.22 -7.86
CA MET A 217 13.70 -8.77 -7.98
C MET A 217 12.96 -8.18 -6.78
N ILE A 218 13.49 -7.11 -6.21
CA ILE A 218 12.87 -6.35 -5.13
C ILE A 218 12.53 -4.96 -5.66
N VAL A 219 11.25 -4.63 -5.69
CA VAL A 219 10.71 -3.33 -6.07
C VAL A 219 10.33 -2.56 -4.81
N GLY A 220 10.94 -1.39 -4.65
CA GLY A 220 10.72 -0.50 -3.52
C GLY A 220 11.95 0.31 -3.15
N SER A 221 11.72 1.31 -2.31
CA SER A 221 12.75 2.17 -1.72
C SER A 221 12.40 2.45 -0.26
N GLY A 222 13.37 2.92 0.52
CA GLY A 222 13.16 3.19 1.94
C GLY A 222 14.46 3.36 2.71
N SER A 223 14.33 3.50 4.02
CA SER A 223 15.45 3.75 4.93
C SER A 223 16.53 2.65 4.89
N GLN A 224 16.16 1.41 4.56
CA GLN A 224 17.06 0.26 4.53
C GLN A 224 17.79 0.04 3.19
N GLU A 225 17.66 0.95 2.22
CA GLU A 225 18.22 0.74 0.87
C GLU A 225 19.75 0.52 0.88
N ALA A 226 20.48 1.34 1.63
CA ALA A 226 21.94 1.23 1.72
C ALA A 226 22.37 -0.08 2.41
N GLU A 227 21.60 -0.53 3.40
CA GLU A 227 21.85 -1.79 4.11
C GLU A 227 21.54 -2.99 3.21
N MET A 228 20.41 -2.97 2.50
CA MET A 228 20.02 -3.99 1.54
C MET A 228 21.07 -4.17 0.44
N LYS A 229 21.59 -3.07 -0.12
CA LYS A 229 22.67 -3.11 -1.13
C LYS A 229 23.93 -3.79 -0.59
N ARG A 230 24.34 -3.49 0.65
CA ARG A 230 25.49 -4.14 1.29
C ARG A 230 25.25 -5.62 1.54
N ALA A 231 24.06 -5.97 2.05
CA ALA A 231 23.69 -7.35 2.32
C ALA A 231 23.69 -8.20 1.05
N ILE A 232 23.10 -7.70 -0.04
CA ILE A 232 23.11 -8.38 -1.35
C ILE A 232 24.54 -8.55 -1.87
N ALA A 233 25.36 -7.49 -1.84
CA ALA A 233 26.74 -7.54 -2.34
C ALA A 233 27.63 -8.55 -1.59
N ALA A 234 27.30 -8.84 -0.32
CA ALA A 234 28.01 -9.83 0.48
C ALA A 234 27.60 -11.29 0.18
N LYS A 235 26.52 -11.53 -0.59
CA LYS A 235 26.06 -12.88 -0.93
C LYS A 235 26.83 -13.46 -2.12
N PRO A 236 27.17 -14.77 -2.11
CA PRO A 236 27.78 -15.42 -3.27
C PRO A 236 26.85 -15.49 -4.50
N TYR A 237 25.54 -15.29 -4.29
CA TYR A 237 24.49 -15.27 -5.31
C TYR A 237 23.98 -13.85 -5.61
N ALA A 238 24.76 -12.80 -5.33
CA ALA A 238 24.36 -11.40 -5.58
C ALA A 238 23.82 -11.16 -7.01
N SER A 239 24.39 -11.84 -8.02
CA SER A 239 23.97 -11.76 -9.43
C SER A 239 22.58 -12.33 -9.71
N ARG A 240 21.96 -13.02 -8.74
CA ARG A 240 20.58 -13.54 -8.78
C ARG A 240 19.58 -12.59 -8.14
N ILE A 241 20.01 -11.42 -7.68
CA ILE A 241 19.15 -10.45 -7.00
C ILE A 241 19.21 -9.11 -7.74
N PHE A 242 18.05 -8.52 -8.03
CA PHE A 242 17.93 -7.21 -8.63
C PHE A 242 17.16 -6.27 -7.69
N LEU A 243 17.83 -5.23 -7.18
CA LEU A 243 17.16 -4.18 -6.40
C LEU A 243 16.71 -3.06 -7.35
N ALA A 244 15.42 -3.05 -7.70
CA ALA A 244 14.87 -2.15 -8.72
C ALA A 244 14.63 -0.71 -8.24
N GLY A 245 14.64 -0.48 -6.92
CA GLY A 245 14.38 0.84 -6.35
C GLY A 245 12.91 1.25 -6.47
N ASN A 246 12.67 2.57 -6.50
CA ASN A 246 11.32 3.12 -6.64
C ASN A 246 10.83 3.03 -8.09
N VAL A 247 10.01 2.02 -8.39
CA VAL A 247 9.44 1.76 -9.73
C VAL A 247 8.01 2.30 -9.81
N PRO A 248 7.64 3.06 -10.87
CA PRO A 248 6.26 3.51 -11.08
C PRO A 248 5.27 2.34 -11.15
N ASN A 249 4.11 2.48 -10.52
CA ASN A 249 3.11 1.41 -10.44
C ASN A 249 2.72 0.79 -11.80
N PRO A 250 2.55 1.55 -12.91
CA PRO A 250 2.27 0.93 -14.20
C PRO A 250 3.34 -0.07 -14.65
N VAL A 251 4.63 0.20 -14.37
CA VAL A 251 5.73 -0.74 -14.61
C VAL A 251 5.70 -1.89 -13.60
N THR A 252 5.43 -1.61 -12.32
CA THR A 252 5.27 -2.65 -11.30
C THR A 252 4.17 -3.66 -11.64
N LEU A 253 3.04 -3.23 -12.22
CA LEU A 253 1.98 -4.14 -12.68
C LEU A 253 2.47 -5.09 -13.79
N HIS A 254 3.31 -4.61 -14.71
CA HIS A 254 3.95 -5.47 -15.71
C HIS A 254 4.87 -6.50 -15.05
N LEU A 255 5.68 -6.09 -14.08
CA LEU A 255 6.56 -6.99 -13.33
C LEU A 255 5.76 -8.03 -12.55
N ILE A 256 4.67 -7.62 -11.88
CA ILE A 256 3.77 -8.54 -11.18
C ILE A 256 3.18 -9.54 -12.18
N LYS A 257 2.70 -9.11 -13.35
CA LYS A 257 2.16 -10.00 -14.39
C LYS A 257 3.22 -10.95 -14.94
N LYS A 258 4.51 -10.57 -14.96
CA LYS A 258 5.62 -11.43 -15.43
C LYS A 258 6.18 -12.37 -14.36
N ALA A 259 6.10 -11.99 -13.09
CA ALA A 259 6.64 -12.78 -11.98
C ALA A 259 6.00 -14.17 -11.90
N ASP A 260 6.79 -15.21 -11.68
CA ASP A 260 6.28 -16.55 -11.44
C ASP A 260 5.66 -16.65 -10.04
N ILE A 261 6.24 -15.93 -9.05
CA ILE A 261 5.73 -15.86 -7.68
C ILE A 261 5.97 -14.46 -7.11
N LEU A 262 4.94 -13.86 -6.49
CA LEU A 262 5.08 -12.66 -5.68
C LEU A 262 5.29 -13.02 -4.20
N LEU A 263 6.31 -12.43 -3.57
CA LEU A 263 6.66 -12.64 -2.17
C LEU A 263 6.27 -11.43 -1.33
N ARG A 264 5.54 -11.69 -0.23
CA ARG A 264 5.09 -10.68 0.73
C ARG A 264 5.44 -11.09 2.16
N THR A 265 6.69 -10.84 2.56
CA THR A 265 7.27 -11.23 3.86
C THR A 265 6.95 -10.29 5.03
N THR A 266 6.11 -9.27 4.83
CA THR A 266 5.91 -8.23 5.84
C THR A 266 5.45 -8.78 7.19
N LYS A 267 5.95 -8.18 8.27
CA LYS A 267 5.52 -8.43 9.65
C LYS A 267 4.11 -7.92 9.90
N PHE A 268 3.73 -6.82 9.25
CA PHE A 268 2.44 -6.19 9.44
C PHE A 268 1.89 -5.53 8.17
N ASP A 269 0.62 -5.77 7.83
CA ASP A 269 -0.04 -5.20 6.64
C ASP A 269 -1.43 -4.63 6.92
N GLY A 270 -1.77 -3.49 6.30
CA GLY A 270 -3.14 -2.97 6.32
C GLY A 270 -4.10 -3.80 5.46
N ASP A 271 -3.73 -3.99 4.19
CA ASP A 271 -4.50 -4.76 3.19
C ASP A 271 -3.55 -5.41 2.17
N ALA A 272 -2.49 -4.68 1.78
CA ALA A 272 -1.46 -5.05 0.79
C ALA A 272 -1.97 -5.07 -0.66
N ILE A 273 -2.01 -3.89 -1.28
CA ILE A 273 -2.46 -3.72 -2.67
C ILE A 273 -1.70 -4.64 -3.65
N ALA A 274 -0.38 -4.79 -3.49
CA ALA A 274 0.43 -5.66 -4.35
C ALA A 274 0.01 -7.14 -4.32
N VAL A 275 -0.50 -7.62 -3.17
CA VAL A 275 -1.05 -8.99 -3.06
C VAL A 275 -2.32 -9.12 -3.91
N ARG A 276 -3.20 -8.13 -3.84
CA ARG A 276 -4.45 -8.13 -4.62
C ARG A 276 -4.20 -7.95 -6.10
N GLU A 277 -3.26 -7.08 -6.48
CA GLU A 277 -2.80 -6.91 -7.85
C GLU A 277 -2.24 -8.24 -8.41
N ALA A 278 -1.41 -8.95 -7.64
CA ALA A 278 -0.88 -10.24 -8.05
C ALA A 278 -1.97 -11.30 -8.26
N LEU A 279 -2.88 -11.45 -7.29
CA LEU A 279 -4.00 -12.38 -7.42
C LEU A 279 -4.91 -12.03 -8.59
N PHE A 280 -5.16 -10.73 -8.83
CA PHE A 280 -5.92 -10.25 -9.98
C PHE A 280 -5.26 -10.65 -11.30
N LEU A 281 -3.94 -10.48 -11.39
CA LEU A 281 -3.13 -10.79 -12.56
C LEU A 281 -2.80 -12.28 -12.70
N GLY A 282 -3.27 -13.14 -11.80
CA GLY A 282 -3.01 -14.58 -11.82
C GLY A 282 -1.58 -14.96 -11.43
N THR A 283 -0.87 -14.09 -10.71
CA THR A 283 0.45 -14.38 -10.15
C THR A 283 0.28 -15.04 -8.79
N PRO A 284 0.79 -16.28 -8.58
CA PRO A 284 0.83 -16.92 -7.28
C PRO A 284 1.47 -16.01 -6.22
N VAL A 285 0.89 -15.99 -5.01
CA VAL A 285 1.37 -15.16 -3.91
C VAL A 285 1.72 -16.02 -2.72
N ILE A 286 2.94 -15.84 -2.19
CA ILE A 286 3.31 -16.31 -0.86
C ILE A 286 3.38 -15.10 0.06
N ALA A 287 2.63 -15.12 1.17
CA ALA A 287 2.62 -14.01 2.10
C ALA A 287 2.66 -14.48 3.56
N THR A 288 3.27 -13.65 4.40
CA THR A 288 3.13 -13.77 5.84
C THR A 288 1.66 -13.66 6.24
N ASP A 289 1.21 -14.59 7.07
CA ASP A 289 -0.13 -14.60 7.64
C ASP A 289 -0.29 -13.44 8.63
N ASN A 290 -1.30 -12.62 8.38
CA ASN A 290 -1.71 -11.51 9.23
C ASN A 290 -3.20 -11.59 9.61
N GLY A 291 -3.86 -12.72 9.36
CA GLY A 291 -5.28 -12.96 9.59
C GLY A 291 -6.23 -12.23 8.64
N MET A 292 -5.72 -11.48 7.63
CA MET A 292 -6.52 -10.62 6.76
C MET A 292 -6.22 -10.80 5.27
N ARG A 293 -5.38 -11.77 4.90
CA ARG A 293 -5.04 -12.03 3.51
C ARG A 293 -6.26 -12.50 2.72
N PRO A 294 -6.43 -12.04 1.46
CA PRO A 294 -7.49 -12.56 0.60
C PRO A 294 -7.28 -14.06 0.31
N GLU A 295 -8.35 -14.72 -0.11
CA GLU A 295 -8.30 -16.10 -0.58
C GLU A 295 -7.33 -16.27 -1.76
N GLY A 296 -6.69 -17.43 -1.86
CA GLY A 296 -5.71 -17.75 -2.90
C GLY A 296 -4.26 -17.36 -2.56
N VAL A 297 -4.02 -16.77 -1.39
CA VAL A 297 -2.67 -16.52 -0.88
C VAL A 297 -2.13 -17.76 -0.17
N GLU A 298 -0.90 -18.14 -0.48
CA GLU A 298 -0.16 -19.16 0.28
C GLU A 298 0.45 -18.55 1.53
N LEU A 299 -0.17 -18.86 2.67
CA LEU A 299 0.18 -18.28 3.96
C LEU A 299 1.39 -18.95 4.59
N MET A 300 2.30 -18.17 5.16
CA MET A 300 3.41 -18.63 5.99
C MET A 300 3.48 -17.85 7.31
N PRO A 301 4.08 -18.42 8.37
CA PRO A 301 4.33 -17.67 9.60
C PRO A 301 5.29 -16.48 9.40
N VAL A 302 5.18 -15.47 10.27
CA VAL A 302 6.08 -14.31 10.27
C VAL A 302 7.53 -14.76 10.51
N GLY A 303 8.46 -14.31 9.67
CA GLY A 303 9.89 -14.59 9.82
C GLY A 303 10.32 -16.02 9.47
N ASP A 304 9.42 -16.86 8.95
CA ASP A 304 9.72 -18.26 8.66
C ASP A 304 10.33 -18.46 7.28
N ALA A 305 11.67 -18.39 7.21
CA ALA A 305 12.43 -18.62 5.99
C ALA A 305 12.24 -20.05 5.44
N ALA A 306 12.04 -21.05 6.31
CA ALA A 306 11.93 -22.44 5.88
C ALA A 306 10.59 -22.67 5.16
N ALA A 307 9.49 -22.15 5.73
CA ALA A 307 8.18 -22.19 5.10
C ALA A 307 8.15 -21.39 3.78
N LEU A 308 8.85 -20.25 3.71
CA LEU A 308 9.00 -19.48 2.47
C LEU A 308 9.66 -20.32 1.36
N VAL A 309 10.79 -20.97 1.67
CA VAL A 309 11.53 -21.82 0.72
C VAL A 309 10.68 -23.00 0.26
N GLU A 310 10.05 -23.72 1.18
CA GLU A 310 9.19 -24.87 0.88
C GLU A 310 8.08 -24.50 -0.11
N LYS A 311 7.37 -23.39 0.15
CA LYS A 311 6.29 -22.92 -0.70
C LYS A 311 6.77 -22.44 -2.06
N ILE A 312 7.93 -21.76 -2.13
CA ILE A 312 8.53 -21.37 -3.41
C ILE A 312 8.80 -22.60 -4.26
N VAL A 313 9.43 -23.63 -3.69
CA VAL A 313 9.76 -24.87 -4.40
C VAL A 313 8.50 -25.57 -4.89
N ARG A 314 7.50 -25.74 -4.02
CA ARG A 314 6.24 -26.41 -4.35
C ARG A 314 5.45 -25.67 -5.45
N ILE A 315 5.36 -24.34 -5.37
CA ILE A 315 4.63 -23.54 -6.37
C ILE A 315 5.37 -23.54 -7.71
N ALA A 316 6.71 -23.54 -7.70
CA ALA A 316 7.52 -23.58 -8.92
C ALA A 316 7.27 -24.85 -9.75
N GLU A 317 6.86 -25.96 -9.13
CA GLU A 317 6.50 -27.21 -9.81
C GLU A 317 5.13 -27.15 -10.52
N THR A 318 4.27 -26.21 -10.13
CA THR A 318 2.87 -26.13 -10.57
C THR A 318 2.50 -24.74 -11.11
N LEU A 319 3.48 -24.03 -11.69
CA LEU A 319 3.26 -22.70 -12.24
C LEU A 319 2.16 -22.71 -13.31
N PRO A 320 1.26 -21.71 -13.30
CA PRO A 320 0.19 -21.64 -14.28
C PRO A 320 0.76 -21.45 -15.69
N ALA A 321 0.27 -22.22 -16.65
CA ALA A 321 0.70 -22.14 -18.06
C ALA A 321 0.40 -20.77 -18.69
N SER A 322 -0.63 -20.07 -18.20
CA SER A 322 -0.97 -18.72 -18.64
C SER A 322 -1.72 -17.94 -17.57
N LYS A 323 -1.67 -16.62 -17.66
CA LYS A 323 -2.38 -15.68 -16.78
C LYS A 323 -3.56 -15.07 -17.52
N ILE A 324 -4.73 -15.11 -16.91
CA ILE A 324 -5.98 -14.66 -17.51
C ILE A 324 -6.15 -13.16 -17.31
N GLU A 325 -6.50 -12.44 -18.37
CA GLU A 325 -6.90 -11.04 -18.26
C GLU A 325 -8.31 -10.94 -17.69
N ARG A 326 -8.48 -10.10 -16.66
CA ARG A 326 -9.77 -9.84 -16.02
C ARG A 326 -10.22 -8.41 -16.27
N PRO A 327 -11.53 -8.11 -16.31
CA PRO A 327 -12.02 -6.74 -16.40
C PRO A 327 -11.50 -5.87 -15.24
N GLU A 328 -11.28 -4.59 -15.50
CA GLU A 328 -10.87 -3.64 -14.47
C GLU A 328 -11.94 -3.54 -13.36
N ASP A 329 -11.50 -3.56 -12.10
CA ASP A 329 -12.34 -3.35 -10.92
C ASP A 329 -11.98 -2.02 -10.24
N ARG A 330 -12.93 -1.09 -10.30
CA ARG A 330 -12.85 0.27 -9.73
C ARG A 330 -13.90 0.49 -8.64
N SER A 331 -14.62 -0.57 -8.25
CA SER A 331 -15.78 -0.51 -7.35
C SER A 331 -15.46 0.15 -6.01
N ASN A 332 -14.26 -0.06 -5.48
CA ASN A 332 -13.81 0.60 -4.24
C ASN A 332 -13.69 2.12 -4.38
N VAL A 333 -13.11 2.61 -5.48
CA VAL A 333 -12.96 4.05 -5.70
C VAL A 333 -14.32 4.68 -5.96
N GLU A 334 -15.18 4.01 -6.75
CA GLU A 334 -16.57 4.43 -6.95
C GLU A 334 -17.34 4.50 -5.62
N ALA A 335 -17.11 3.56 -4.70
CA ALA A 335 -17.70 3.60 -3.36
C ALA A 335 -17.22 4.79 -2.52
N VAL A 336 -15.95 5.19 -2.66
CA VAL A 336 -15.43 6.43 -2.03
C VAL A 336 -16.13 7.66 -2.61
N LEU A 337 -16.36 7.73 -3.92
CA LEU A 337 -17.08 8.84 -4.53
C LEU A 337 -18.53 8.91 -4.05
N LYS A 338 -19.24 7.78 -4.02
CA LYS A 338 -20.60 7.68 -3.45
C LYS A 338 -20.64 8.16 -2.00
N LEU A 339 -19.62 7.82 -1.19
CA LEU A 339 -19.51 8.30 0.18
C LEU A 339 -19.45 9.83 0.29
N TYR A 340 -18.86 10.53 -0.70
CA TYR A 340 -18.84 11.99 -0.76
C TYR A 340 -20.21 12.61 -1.07
N GLU A 341 -21.15 11.83 -1.61
CA GLU A 341 -22.50 12.27 -1.93
C GLU A 341 -23.46 12.04 -0.76
N GLU A 342 -23.25 10.99 0.04
CA GLU A 342 -24.08 10.59 1.19
C GLU A 342 -24.10 11.59 2.37
N PHE A 343 -23.40 12.71 2.28
CA PHE A 343 -23.11 13.57 3.41
C PHE A 343 -24.22 14.50 3.85
#